data_AF-A0A0A8X913-F1
#
_entry.id   AF-A0A0A8X913-F1
#
_cell.length_a   1.000
_cell.length_b   1.000
_cell.length_c   1.000
_cell.angle_alpha   90.00
_cell.angle_beta   90.00
_cell.angle_gamma   90.00
#
_symmetry.space_group_name_H-M   'P 1'
#
loop_
_entity.id
_entity.type
_entity.pdbx_description
1 polymer ?
#
loop_
_entity_poly.entity_id
_entity_poly.type
_entity_poly.pdbx_seq_one_letter_code
_entity_poly.pdbx_strand_id
1 'polypeptide(L)'
;MNWFSLFLAQMTQLASNKGVLYSVIAALLVPIVYGGILLSPDWGPYDNLSNLPVAVVNNDKGAMSGDEALNVGEDLVADLKKSNDLGWKFVDSEEAEKD
;
A
#
# COMPACT_ATOMS: atom_id res chain seq x y z
N MET A 1 -5.23 -31.38 37.37
CA MET A 1 -5.12 -32.21 36.14
C MET A 1 -4.54 -31.33 35.05
N ASN A 2 -3.35 -31.64 34.54
CA ASN A 2 -2.64 -30.73 33.64
C ASN A 2 -3.13 -30.95 32.20
N TRP A 3 -4.12 -30.17 31.79
CA TRP A 3 -4.80 -30.33 30.50
C TRP A 3 -3.83 -30.16 29.31
N PHE A 4 -2.81 -29.32 29.47
CA PHE A 4 -1.82 -29.07 28.44
C PHE A 4 -0.98 -30.31 28.07
N SER A 5 -0.61 -31.13 29.05
CA SER A 5 0.15 -32.37 28.78
C SER A 5 -0.72 -33.44 28.12
N LEU A 6 -2.03 -33.48 28.42
CA LEU A 6 -2.97 -34.38 27.74
C LEU A 6 -3.14 -33.99 26.27
N PHE A 7 -3.22 -32.68 26.00
CA PHE A 7 -3.27 -32.15 24.65
C PHE A 7 -2.00 -32.48 23.84
N LEU A 8 -0.81 -32.22 24.40
CA LEU A 8 0.47 -32.55 23.75
C LEU A 8 0.66 -34.06 23.50
N ALA A 9 0.18 -34.90 24.43
CA ALA A 9 0.21 -36.35 24.25
C ALA A 9 -0.66 -36.80 23.06
N GLN A 10 -1.86 -36.21 22.91
CA GLN A 10 -2.74 -36.47 21.76
C GLN A 10 -2.15 -35.97 20.44
N MET A 11 -1.50 -34.80 20.44
CA MET A 11 -0.81 -34.27 19.25
C MET A 11 0.33 -35.20 18.79
N THR A 12 1.10 -35.75 19.73
CA THR A 12 2.19 -36.70 19.44
C THR A 12 1.66 -38.02 18.86
N GLN A 13 0.53 -38.49 19.38
CA GLN A 13 -0.14 -39.69 18.87
C GLN A 13 -0.70 -39.48 17.46
N LEU A 14 -1.26 -38.30 17.18
CA LEU A 14 -1.74 -37.92 15.85
C LEU A 14 -0.60 -37.89 14.83
N ALA A 15 0.55 -37.31 15.21
CA ALA A 15 1.75 -37.22 14.37
C ALA A 15 2.44 -38.57 14.12
N SER A 16 2.19 -39.58 14.96
CA SER A 16 2.74 -40.92 14.80
C SER A 16 2.05 -41.72 13.67
N ASN A 17 0.84 -41.33 13.26
CA ASN A 17 0.15 -41.93 12.14
C ASN A 17 0.39 -41.12 10.85
N LYS A 18 1.19 -41.69 9.94
CA LYS A 18 1.57 -41.05 8.68
C LYS A 18 0.37 -40.63 7.82
N GLY A 19 -0.70 -41.44 7.78
CA GLY A 19 -1.89 -41.13 6.98
C GLY A 19 -2.67 -39.93 7.52
N VAL A 20 -2.82 -39.86 8.85
CA VAL A 20 -3.49 -38.73 9.51
C VAL A 20 -2.64 -37.46 9.40
N LEU A 21 -1.32 -37.58 9.54
CA LEU A 21 -0.38 -36.47 9.41
C LEU A 21 -0.47 -35.81 8.02
N TYR A 22 -0.50 -36.59 6.94
CA TYR A 22 -0.65 -36.05 5.59
C TYR A 22 -1.96 -35.29 5.39
N SER A 23 -3.07 -35.82 5.91
CA SER A 23 -4.38 -35.15 5.83
C SER A 23 -4.40 -33.83 6.59
N VAL A 24 -3.78 -33.76 7.76
CA VAL A 24 -3.65 -32.53 8.55
C VAL A 24 -2.79 -31.50 7.82
N ILE A 25 -1.65 -31.91 7.27
CA ILE A 25 -0.78 -31.02 6.48
C ILE A 25 -1.54 -30.47 5.27
N ALA A 26 -2.24 -31.32 4.53
CA ALA A 26 -3.04 -30.89 3.38
C ALA A 26 -4.14 -29.89 3.77
N ALA A 27 -4.82 -30.13 4.91
CA ALA A 27 -5.84 -29.21 5.42
C ALA A 27 -5.25 -27.86 5.84
N LEU A 28 -4.06 -27.84 6.45
CA LEU A 28 -3.36 -26.62 6.86
C LEU A 28 -2.76 -25.85 5.68
N LEU A 29 -2.44 -26.51 4.56
CA LEU A 29 -1.96 -25.84 3.36
C LEU A 29 -3.00 -24.88 2.77
N VAL A 30 -4.30 -25.18 2.87
CA VAL A 30 -5.37 -24.33 2.34
C VAL A 30 -5.33 -22.90 2.92
N PRO A 31 -5.39 -22.70 4.26
CA PRO A 31 -5.30 -21.37 4.84
C PRO A 31 -3.91 -20.74 4.69
N ILE A 32 -2.83 -21.54 4.64
CA ILE A 32 -1.47 -21.01 4.43
C ILE A 32 -1.31 -20.44 3.02
N VAL A 33 -1.76 -21.16 1.99
CA VAL A 33 -1.71 -20.68 0.60
C VAL A 33 -2.63 -19.48 0.42
N TYR A 34 -3.83 -19.52 0.99
CA TYR A 34 -4.74 -18.39 0.96
C TYR A 34 -4.15 -17.15 1.65
N GLY A 35 -3.63 -17.31 2.86
CA GLY A 35 -2.93 -16.24 3.58
C GLY A 35 -1.70 -15.76 2.82
N GLY A 36 -0.93 -16.67 2.25
CA GLY A 36 0.21 -16.36 1.41
C GLY A 36 -0.18 -15.49 0.22
N ILE A 37 -1.19 -15.87 -0.55
CA ILE A 37 -1.68 -15.08 -1.70
C ILE A 37 -2.17 -13.69 -1.27
N LEU A 38 -2.88 -13.60 -0.14
CA LEU A 38 -3.38 -12.32 0.36
C LEU A 38 -2.28 -11.41 0.92
N LEU A 39 -1.27 -11.98 1.55
CA LEU A 39 -0.12 -11.27 2.11
C LEU A 39 1.00 -11.06 1.08
N SER A 40 0.90 -11.67 -0.10
CA SER A 40 1.91 -11.58 -1.17
C SER A 40 2.15 -10.19 -1.77
N PRO A 41 1.28 -9.17 -1.67
CA PRO A 41 1.64 -7.84 -2.14
C PRO A 41 2.55 -7.15 -1.11
N ASP A 42 3.81 -7.57 -1.05
CA ASP A 42 4.89 -6.84 -0.37
C ASP A 42 5.36 -5.63 -1.20
N TRP A 43 4.95 -5.54 -2.47
CA TRP A 43 5.01 -4.32 -3.27
C TRP A 43 3.71 -3.58 -3.04
N GLY A 44 3.72 -2.60 -2.15
CA GLY A 44 2.60 -1.70 -1.97
C GLY A 44 2.23 -1.11 -3.34
N PRO A 45 0.94 -0.98 -3.69
CA PRO A 45 0.52 -0.34 -4.95
C PRO A 45 1.07 1.08 -5.09
N TYR A 46 1.62 1.63 -4.00
CA TYR A 46 2.16 2.96 -3.92
C TYR A 46 3.69 3.06 -3.93
N ASP A 47 4.43 1.94 -3.88
CA ASP A 47 5.90 1.93 -3.74
C ASP A 47 6.64 2.56 -4.92
N ASN A 48 5.95 2.76 -6.06
CA ASN A 48 6.47 3.36 -7.28
C ASN A 48 5.67 4.58 -7.73
N LEU A 49 4.84 5.18 -6.87
CA LEU A 49 4.08 6.39 -7.26
C LEU A 49 4.99 7.55 -7.65
N SER A 50 6.19 7.65 -7.07
CA SER A 50 7.20 8.65 -7.48
C SER A 50 7.60 8.55 -8.95
N ASN A 51 7.35 7.41 -9.62
CA ASN A 51 7.55 7.23 -11.06
C ASN A 51 6.31 7.52 -11.89
N LEU A 52 5.15 7.79 -11.28
CA LEU A 52 3.90 8.11 -11.98
C LEU A 52 3.95 9.58 -12.42
N PRO A 53 4.07 9.87 -13.74
CA PRO A 53 4.18 11.24 -14.21
C PRO A 53 2.84 11.97 -14.03
N VAL A 54 2.87 13.09 -13.30
CA VAL A 54 1.69 13.93 -13.09
C VAL A 54 2.04 15.36 -13.45
N ALA A 55 1.45 15.86 -14.54
CA ALA A 55 1.59 17.25 -14.96
C ALA A 55 0.69 18.16 -14.10
N VAL A 56 1.26 19.23 -13.56
CA VAL A 56 0.56 20.23 -12.75
C VAL A 56 0.72 21.58 -13.42
N VAL A 57 -0.41 22.15 -13.85
CA VAL A 57 -0.51 23.51 -14.38
C VAL A 57 -1.27 24.35 -13.38
N ASN A 58 -0.64 25.43 -12.91
CA ASN A 58 -1.32 26.40 -12.05
C ASN A 58 -1.87 27.56 -12.88
N ASN A 59 -3.19 27.61 -13.03
CA ASN A 59 -3.90 28.73 -13.65
C ASN A 59 -4.54 29.68 -12.63
N ASP A 60 -4.29 29.46 -11.33
CA ASP A 60 -4.76 30.37 -10.28
C ASP A 60 -4.06 31.73 -10.41
N LYS A 61 -4.85 32.80 -10.38
CA LYS A 61 -4.35 34.18 -10.44
C LYS A 61 -4.25 34.82 -9.07
N GLY A 62 -4.60 34.07 -8.01
CA GLY A 62 -4.73 34.59 -6.67
C GLY A 62 -5.99 35.45 -6.51
N ALA A 63 -6.25 35.85 -5.27
CA ALA A 63 -7.34 36.73 -4.91
C ALA A 63 -6.95 37.62 -3.71
N MET A 64 -7.73 38.66 -3.45
CA MET A 64 -7.63 39.42 -2.20
C MET A 64 -8.70 38.94 -1.23
N SER A 65 -8.30 38.64 0.00
CA SER A 65 -9.20 38.38 1.12
C SER A 65 -9.10 39.55 2.09
N GLY A 66 -9.90 40.59 1.86
CA GLY A 66 -9.74 41.88 2.55
C GLY A 66 -8.45 42.57 2.09
N ASP A 67 -7.54 42.85 3.03
CA ASP A 67 -6.25 43.48 2.75
C ASP A 67 -5.11 42.46 2.52
N GLU A 68 -5.39 41.16 2.65
CA GLU A 68 -4.40 40.10 2.45
C GLU A 68 -4.48 39.50 1.04
N ALA A 69 -3.34 39.38 0.39
CA ALA A 69 -3.22 38.64 -0.86
C ALA A 69 -3.21 37.13 -0.56
N LEU A 70 -4.05 36.39 -1.27
CA LEU A 70 -4.26 34.96 -1.11
C LEU A 70 -3.93 34.24 -2.43
N ASN A 71 -2.87 33.45 -2.43
CA ASN A 71 -2.39 32.71 -3.60
C ASN A 71 -2.41 31.19 -3.35
N VAL A 72 -3.61 30.63 -3.21
CA VAL A 72 -3.80 29.21 -2.84
C VAL A 72 -3.13 28.27 -3.86
N GLY A 73 -3.20 28.58 -5.15
CA GLY A 73 -2.56 27.76 -6.18
C GLY A 73 -1.04 27.75 -6.08
N GLU A 74 -0.42 28.90 -5.76
CA GLU A 74 1.03 28.98 -5.57
C GLU A 74 1.47 28.19 -4.33
N ASP A 75 0.75 28.35 -3.23
CA ASP A 75 1.03 27.63 -1.98
C ASP A 75 0.90 26.12 -2.17
N LEU A 76 -0.15 25.67 -2.87
CA LEU A 76 -0.34 24.26 -3.21
C LEU A 76 0.81 23.73 -4.08
N VAL A 77 1.21 24.46 -5.13
CA VAL A 77 2.36 24.07 -5.95
C VAL A 77 3.64 23.98 -5.12
N ALA A 78 3.85 24.92 -4.20
CA ALA A 78 5.01 24.91 -3.32
C ALA A 78 5.03 23.68 -2.40
N ASP A 79 3.87 23.24 -1.91
CA ASP A 79 3.76 22.05 -1.07
C ASP A 79 3.90 20.74 -1.87
N LEU A 80 3.34 20.67 -3.08
CA LEU A 80 3.54 19.54 -3.99
C LEU A 80 5.01 19.38 -4.39
N LYS A 81 5.74 20.48 -4.59
CA LYS A 81 7.20 20.44 -4.87
C LYS A 81 8.03 19.86 -3.71
N LYS A 82 7.52 19.93 -2.48
CA LYS A 82 8.19 19.36 -1.30
C LYS A 82 7.87 17.88 -1.13
N SER A 83 6.77 17.38 -1.69
CA SER A 83 6.41 15.97 -1.61
C SER A 83 7.13 15.15 -2.68
N ASN A 84 7.52 13.92 -2.33
CA ASN A 84 8.10 12.95 -3.25
C ASN A 84 7.13 11.78 -3.50
N ASP A 85 5.83 12.07 -3.32
CA ASP A 85 4.77 11.06 -3.37
C ASP A 85 4.48 10.64 -4.82
N LEU A 86 4.63 11.56 -5.78
CA LEU A 86 4.33 11.37 -7.20
C LEU A 86 5.43 11.97 -8.08
N GLY A 87 5.50 11.54 -9.34
CA GLY A 87 6.42 12.08 -10.35
C GLY A 87 5.96 13.43 -10.89
N TRP A 88 5.89 14.44 -10.02
CA TRP A 88 5.38 15.77 -10.34
C TRP A 88 6.18 16.43 -11.48
N LYS A 89 5.47 16.94 -12.48
CA LYS A 89 6.00 17.81 -13.53
C LYS A 89 5.22 19.11 -13.52
N PHE A 90 5.89 20.21 -13.19
CA PHE A 90 5.27 21.54 -13.22
C PHE A 90 5.53 22.14 -14.58
N VAL A 91 4.46 22.33 -15.34
CA VAL A 91 4.50 22.74 -16.76
C VAL A 91 3.54 23.91 -16.96
N ASP A 92 3.74 24.67 -18.04
CA ASP A 92 2.78 25.69 -18.43
C ASP A 92 1.61 25.09 -19.25
N SER A 93 0.55 25.86 -19.46
CA SER A 93 -0.63 25.40 -20.18
C SER A 93 -0.34 24.97 -21.62
N GLU A 94 0.65 25.58 -22.28
CA GLU A 94 1.00 25.26 -23.66
C GLU A 94 1.78 23.94 -23.74
N GLU A 95 2.65 23.68 -22.77
CA GLU A 95 3.39 22.42 -22.62
C GLU A 95 2.45 21.27 -22.23
N ALA A 96 1.47 21.51 -21.34
CA ALA A 96 0.48 20.51 -20.94
C ALA A 96 -0.46 20.07 -22.07
N GLU A 97 -0.74 20.94 -23.05
CA GLU A 97 -1.58 20.61 -24.21
C GLU A 97 -0.84 19.85 -25.32
N LYS A 98 0.50 19.77 -25.25
CA LYS A 98 1.33 19.11 -26.27
C LYS A 98 1.62 17.62 -25.96
N ASP A 99 1.42 17.19 -24.72
CA ASP A 99 1.53 15.80 -24.25
C ASP A 99 0.19 15.03 -24.37
#